data_AF-A0A1S2Z8W8-F1
#
_entry.id   AF-A0A1S2Z8W8-F1
#
_cell.length_a   1.000
_cell.length_b   1.000
_cell.length_c   1.000
_cell.angle_alpha   90.00
_cell.angle_beta   90.00
_cell.angle_gamma   90.00
#
_symmetry.space_group_name_H-M   'P 1'
#
loop_
_entity.id
_entity.type
_entity.pdbx_description
1 polymer ?
#
loop_
_entity_poly.entity_id
_entity_poly.type
_entity_poly.pdbx_seq_one_letter_code
_entity_poly.pdbx_strand_id
1 'polypeptide(L)'
;MRYVYSNDLVPRIPYDDKSLFFKHFSPCLYFNSLYHGQILEEEPNKNYFSLFWVIPKILNAVWEVIRGFLLPFVVGREYKQNWFMTIFRLVGLIIPGIPAHIPNDYVNSTRLGYLNEHLEIQRPQHSKDD
;
A
#
# COMPACT_ATOMS: atom_id res chain seq x y z
N MET A 1 -0.03 -9.60 11.97
CA MET A 1 -0.43 -8.36 11.27
C MET A 1 0.34 -8.29 9.96
N ARG A 2 -0.32 -8.00 8.84
CA ARG A 2 0.31 -7.91 7.51
C ARG A 2 0.48 -6.45 7.13
N TYR A 3 1.69 -6.02 6.80
CA TYR A 3 1.90 -4.66 6.30
C TYR A 3 1.63 -4.64 4.81
N VAL A 4 0.86 -3.66 4.35
CA VAL A 4 0.61 -3.44 2.92
C VAL A 4 0.78 -1.97 2.64
N TYR A 5 1.67 -1.65 1.70
CA TYR A 5 1.91 -0.27 1.31
C TYR A 5 1.26 0.04 -0.03
N SER A 6 0.42 1.07 -0.08
CA SER A 6 -0.11 1.68 -1.30
C SER A 6 -0.65 0.62 -2.28
N ASN A 7 -0.24 0.71 -3.54
CA ASN A 7 -0.61 -0.21 -4.60
C ASN A 7 0.29 -1.45 -4.70
N ASP A 8 0.97 -1.88 -3.62
CA ASP A 8 1.83 -3.08 -3.66
C ASP A 8 1.10 -4.27 -4.30
N LEU A 9 1.66 -4.76 -5.40
CA LEU A 9 1.08 -5.84 -6.18
C LEU A 9 1.07 -7.17 -5.41
N VAL A 10 2.10 -7.45 -4.61
CA VAL A 10 2.38 -8.78 -4.08
C VAL A 10 1.30 -9.27 -3.10
N PRO A 11 0.81 -8.46 -2.14
CA PRO A 11 -0.28 -8.88 -1.26
C PRO A 11 -1.61 -9.07 -1.99
N ARG A 12 -1.72 -8.76 -3.29
CA ARG A 12 -2.96 -8.82 -4.06
C ARG A 12 -2.98 -9.97 -5.06
N ILE A 13 -1.97 -10.85 -4.99
CA ILE A 13 -1.86 -12.05 -5.81
C ILE A 13 -1.61 -13.28 -4.92
N PRO A 14 -2.15 -14.46 -5.28
CA PRO A 14 -3.11 -14.68 -6.37
C PRO A 14 -4.45 -13.99 -6.07
N TYR A 15 -5.17 -13.60 -7.12
CA TYR A 15 -6.44 -12.91 -6.97
C TYR A 15 -7.44 -13.82 -6.25
N ASP A 16 -8.36 -13.21 -5.51
CA ASP A 16 -9.47 -13.89 -4.85
C ASP A 16 -10.47 -14.35 -5.93
N ASP A 17 -10.09 -15.39 -6.67
CA ASP A 17 -10.94 -16.14 -7.57
C ASP A 17 -11.50 -17.33 -6.80
N LYS A 18 -12.78 -17.64 -7.02
CA LYS A 18 -13.50 -18.76 -6.39
C LYS A 18 -12.81 -20.11 -6.65
N SER A 19 -11.93 -20.17 -7.65
CA SER A 19 -11.14 -21.33 -8.01
C SER A 19 -9.81 -21.45 -7.26
N LEU A 20 -9.26 -20.35 -6.72
CA LEU A 20 -7.89 -20.28 -6.20
C LEU A 20 -7.81 -20.43 -4.66
N PHE A 21 -8.90 -20.19 -3.91
CA PHE A 21 -9.01 -20.43 -2.45
C PHE A 21 -7.87 -19.85 -1.58
N PHE A 22 -7.18 -18.79 -2.01
CA PHE A 22 -6.14 -18.15 -1.21
C PHE A 22 -6.75 -17.01 -0.38
N LYS A 23 -6.74 -17.17 0.95
CA LYS A 23 -7.08 -16.10 1.88
C LYS A 23 -5.90 -15.77 2.77
N HIS A 24 -5.57 -14.49 2.85
CA HIS A 24 -4.54 -14.02 3.77
C HIS A 24 -5.01 -14.15 5.22
N PHE A 25 -4.18 -14.73 6.08
CA PHE A 25 -4.40 -14.78 7.52
C PHE A 25 -3.97 -13.45 8.18
N SER A 26 -4.64 -13.05 9.27
CA SER A 26 -4.44 -11.80 10.02
C SER A 26 -4.89 -10.52 9.30
N PRO A 27 -5.39 -9.51 10.05
CA PRO A 27 -5.68 -8.18 9.53
C PRO A 27 -4.48 -7.55 8.81
N CYS A 28 -4.82 -6.74 7.80
CA CYS A 28 -3.94 -5.89 7.01
C CYS A 28 -3.78 -4.52 7.68
N LEU A 29 -2.55 -4.16 8.04
CA LEU A 29 -2.17 -2.78 8.33
C LEU A 29 -1.75 -2.12 7.03
N TYR A 30 -2.68 -1.38 6.43
CA TYR A 30 -2.48 -0.70 5.16
C TYR A 30 -2.01 0.74 5.38
N PHE A 31 -1.03 1.17 4.60
CA PHE A 31 -0.61 2.58 4.49
C PHE A 31 -0.83 3.09 3.07
N ASN A 32 -1.41 4.29 2.90
CA ASN A 32 -1.51 4.91 1.57
C ASN A 32 -0.20 5.60 1.14
N SER A 33 -0.19 6.20 -0.06
CA SER A 33 0.96 6.94 -0.59
C SER A 33 1.29 8.25 0.15
N LEU A 34 0.51 8.63 1.16
CA LEU A 34 0.78 9.72 2.11
C LEU A 34 1.22 9.20 3.48
N TYR A 35 1.43 7.88 3.60
CA TYR A 35 1.72 7.18 4.86
C TYR A 35 0.59 7.24 5.91
N HIS A 36 -0.66 7.49 5.51
CA HIS A 36 -1.79 7.34 6.44
C HIS A 36 -2.13 5.85 6.59
N GLY A 37 -2.09 5.38 7.84
CA GLY A 37 -2.33 3.99 8.21
C GLY A 37 -3.80 3.71 8.53
N GLN A 38 -4.26 2.50 8.19
CA GLN A 38 -5.56 1.94 8.56
C GLN A 38 -5.46 0.42 8.75
N ILE A 39 -6.22 -0.12 9.70
CA ILE A 39 -6.37 -1.56 9.90
C ILE A 39 -7.59 -2.01 9.10
N LEU A 40 -7.39 -2.99 8.22
CA LEU A 40 -8.40 -3.58 7.36
C LEU A 40 -8.39 -5.09 7.53
N GLU A 41 -9.51 -5.77 7.29
CA GLU A 41 -9.53 -7.23 7.23
C GLU A 41 -8.66 -7.74 6.07
N GLU A 42 -8.79 -7.08 4.91
CA GLU A 42 -8.09 -7.41 3.67
C GLU A 42 -7.54 -6.16 2.99
N GLU A 43 -6.54 -6.35 2.14
CA GLU A 43 -5.93 -5.29 1.35
C GLU A 43 -6.95 -4.58 0.45
N PRO A 44 -6.88 -3.24 0.34
CA PRO A 44 -7.85 -2.49 -0.43
C PRO A 44 -7.65 -2.70 -1.94
N ASN A 45 -8.71 -2.41 -2.70
CA ASN A 45 -8.80 -2.59 -4.15
C ASN A 45 -8.77 -4.05 -4.59
N LYS A 46 -9.82 -4.82 -4.22
CA LYS A 46 -10.03 -6.20 -4.69
C LYS A 46 -10.06 -6.32 -6.22
N ASN A 47 -10.52 -5.28 -6.91
CA ASN A 47 -10.55 -5.19 -8.37
C ASN A 47 -9.24 -4.64 -8.95
N TYR A 48 -8.09 -4.99 -8.37
CA TYR A 48 -6.79 -4.40 -8.72
C TYR A 48 -6.55 -4.44 -10.23
N PHE A 49 -6.86 -5.52 -10.94
CA PHE A 49 -6.60 -5.64 -12.38
C PHE A 49 -7.66 -5.01 -13.29
N SER A 50 -8.68 -4.37 -12.73
CA SER A 50 -9.67 -3.63 -13.53
C SER A 50 -9.02 -2.42 -14.21
N LEU A 51 -9.33 -2.26 -15.50
CA LEU A 51 -8.80 -1.16 -16.33
C LEU A 51 -9.17 0.22 -15.77
N PHE A 52 -10.34 0.35 -15.13
CA PHE A 52 -10.77 1.60 -14.49
C PHE A 52 -9.85 2.02 -13.34
N TRP A 53 -9.22 1.07 -12.65
CA TRP A 53 -8.30 1.34 -11.55
C TRP A 53 -6.87 1.63 -12.01
N VAL A 54 -6.56 1.59 -13.30
CA VAL A 54 -5.23 1.91 -13.82
C VAL A 54 -4.91 3.40 -13.65
N ILE A 55 -5.86 4.29 -13.96
CA ILE A 55 -5.64 5.75 -13.88
C ILE A 55 -5.28 6.18 -12.44
N PRO A 56 -6.04 5.82 -11.39
CA PRO A 56 -5.67 6.16 -10.01
C PRO A 56 -4.28 5.64 -9.59
N LYS A 57 -3.85 4.50 -10.13
CA LYS A 57 -2.53 3.94 -9.82
C LYS A 57 -1.40 4.67 -10.52
N ILE A 58 -1.59 5.08 -11.77
CA ILE A 58 -0.62 5.93 -12.47
C ILE A 58 -0.49 7.27 -11.75
N LEU A 59 -1.60 7.89 -11.34
CA LEU A 59 -1.56 9.13 -10.55
C LEU A 59 -0.80 8.94 -9.23
N ASN A 60 -1.04 7.82 -8.53
CA ASN A 60 -0.25 7.48 -7.35
C ASN A 60 1.23 7.28 -7.68
N ALA A 61 1.58 6.56 -8.75
CA ALA A 61 2.97 6.33 -9.13
C ALA A 61 3.70 7.65 -9.47
N VAL A 62 3.04 8.57 -10.18
CA VAL A 62 3.55 9.93 -10.44
C VAL A 62 3.77 10.68 -9.13
N TRP A 63 2.78 10.64 -8.23
CA TRP A 63 2.91 11.26 -6.92
C TRP A 63 4.08 10.69 -6.12
N GLU A 64 4.29 9.37 -6.13
CA GLU A 64 5.39 8.73 -5.41
C GLU A 64 6.77 9.10 -5.97
N VAL A 65 6.90 9.31 -7.28
CA VAL A 65 8.11 9.88 -7.88
C VAL A 65 8.37 11.27 -7.30
N ILE A 66 7.38 12.16 -7.37
CA ILE A 66 7.49 13.55 -6.88
C ILE A 66 7.84 13.56 -5.39
N ARG A 67 7.06 12.83 -4.58
CA ARG A 67 7.23 12.76 -3.13
C ARG A 67 8.58 12.18 -2.72
N GLY A 68 9.12 11.20 -3.45
CA GLY A 68 10.46 10.66 -3.20
C GLY A 68 11.56 11.71 -3.25
N PHE A 69 11.42 12.73 -4.11
CA PHE A 69 12.34 13.88 -4.16
C PHE A 69 12.02 14.95 -3.12
N LEU A 70 10.76 15.12 -2.71
CA LEU A 70 10.36 16.09 -1.69
C LEU A 70 10.69 15.66 -0.25
N LEU A 71 10.62 14.35 0.05
CA LEU A 71 10.86 13.79 1.39
C LEU A 71 12.15 14.28 2.07
N PRO A 72 13.33 14.28 1.40
CA PRO A 72 14.54 14.78 2.03
C PRO A 72 14.53 16.26 2.43
N PHE A 73 13.62 17.07 1.87
CA PHE A 73 13.45 18.48 2.20
C PHE A 73 12.37 18.72 3.26
N VAL A 74 11.29 17.91 3.25
CA VAL A 74 10.14 18.09 4.15
C VAL A 74 10.34 17.37 5.49
N VAL A 75 10.94 16.18 5.46
CA VAL A 75 11.02 15.29 6.62
C VAL A 75 12.44 15.22 7.17
N GLY A 76 13.43 15.02 6.31
CA GLY A 76 14.83 14.90 6.73
C GLY A 76 15.71 14.21 5.69
N ARG A 77 17.00 14.60 5.64
CA ARG A 77 17.96 14.13 4.62
C ARG A 77 18.14 12.61 4.58
N GLU A 78 17.85 11.92 5.67
CA GLU A 78 17.87 10.46 5.80
C GLU A 78 16.80 9.76 4.95
N TYR A 79 15.74 10.45 4.54
CA TYR A 79 14.71 9.95 3.63
C TYR A 79 15.03 10.18 2.16
N LYS A 80 16.28 10.54 1.85
CA LYS A 80 16.72 10.73 0.47
C LYS A 80 16.60 9.43 -0.31
N GLN A 81 15.80 9.47 -1.37
CA GLN A 81 15.69 8.38 -2.32
C GLN A 81 17.00 8.18 -3.08
N ASN A 82 17.45 6.93 -3.19
CA ASN A 82 18.62 6.57 -3.99
C ASN A 82 18.25 6.34 -5.47
N TRP A 83 19.25 6.28 -6.34
CA TRP A 83 19.05 6.08 -7.78
C TRP A 83 18.34 4.77 -8.13
N PHE A 84 18.60 3.71 -7.37
CA PHE A 84 17.94 2.42 -7.55
C PHE A 84 16.42 2.57 -7.38
N MET A 85 15.96 3.13 -6.26
CA MET A 85 14.54 3.39 -6.01
C MET A 85 13.94 4.32 -7.08
N THR A 86 14.68 5.34 -7.51
CA THR A 86 14.22 6.26 -8.57
C THR A 86 13.93 5.53 -9.87
N ILE A 87 14.83 4.65 -10.32
CA ILE A 87 14.61 3.85 -11.55
C ILE A 87 13.37 2.98 -11.39
N PHE A 88 13.21 2.29 -10.25
CA PHE A 88 12.01 1.48 -10.00
C PHE A 88 10.74 2.31 -10.01
N ARG A 89 10.71 3.48 -9.38
CA ARG A 89 9.53 4.35 -9.42
C ARG A 89 9.18 4.81 -10.85
N LEU A 90 10.18 5.06 -11.70
CA LEU A 90 9.96 5.36 -13.12
C LEU A 90 9.35 4.16 -13.87
N VAL A 91 9.82 2.94 -13.61
CA VAL A 91 9.19 1.70 -14.13
C VAL A 91 7.75 1.57 -13.63
N GLY A 92 7.48 2.00 -12.40
CA GLY A 92 6.14 2.06 -11.79
C GLY A 92 5.13 2.93 -12.54
N LEU A 93 5.58 3.86 -13.39
CA LEU A 93 4.69 4.63 -14.25
C LEU A 93 4.07 3.78 -15.37
N ILE A 94 4.76 2.71 -15.78
CA ILE A 94 4.29 1.74 -16.78
C ILE A 94 3.54 0.60 -16.09
N ILE A 95 4.11 0.07 -15.00
CA ILE A 95 3.53 -1.04 -14.24
C ILE A 95 3.38 -0.63 -12.76
N PRO A 96 2.26 0.02 -12.41
CA PRO A 96 2.03 0.48 -11.05
C PRO A 96 1.97 -0.68 -10.06
N GLY A 97 2.54 -0.45 -8.88
CA GLY A 97 2.51 -1.39 -7.75
C GLY A 97 3.76 -2.25 -7.58
N ILE A 98 4.61 -2.39 -8.60
CA ILE A 98 5.93 -3.05 -8.43
C ILE A 98 6.82 -2.26 -7.45
N PRO A 99 6.97 -0.92 -7.58
CA PRO A 99 7.89 -0.19 -6.70
C PRO A 99 7.41 -0.13 -5.25
N ALA A 100 6.09 -0.21 -5.03
CA ALA A 100 5.48 -0.22 -3.72
C ALA A 100 5.85 -1.48 -2.90
N HIS A 101 6.37 -2.52 -3.54
CA HIS A 101 6.88 -3.71 -2.85
C HIS A 101 8.32 -3.55 -2.33
N ILE A 102 9.01 -2.47 -2.68
CA ILE A 102 10.43 -2.33 -2.35
C ILE A 102 10.59 -1.93 -0.87
N PRO A 103 11.53 -2.53 -0.10
CA PRO A 103 11.61 -2.36 1.36
C PRO A 103 11.66 -0.91 1.88
N ASN A 104 12.16 0.03 1.08
CA ASN A 104 12.22 1.44 1.48
C ASN A 104 10.83 2.00 1.82
N ASP A 105 9.78 1.62 1.08
CA ASP A 105 8.43 2.11 1.32
C ASP A 105 7.83 1.51 2.61
N TYR A 106 8.18 0.27 2.95
CA TYR A 106 7.85 -0.35 4.24
C TYR A 106 8.57 0.31 5.42
N VAL A 107 9.87 0.62 5.25
CA VAL A 107 10.64 1.36 6.26
C VAL A 107 10.08 2.76 6.44
N ASN A 108 9.73 3.46 5.35
CA ASN A 108 9.17 4.80 5.46
C ASN A 108 7.77 4.79 6.05
N SER A 109 6.90 3.85 5.68
CA SER A 109 5.55 3.74 6.27
C SER A 109 5.58 3.42 7.76
N THR A 110 6.54 2.61 8.23
CA THR A 110 6.70 2.35 9.67
C THR A 110 7.30 3.53 10.43
N ARG A 111 8.12 4.37 9.80
CA ARG A 111 8.75 5.54 10.43
C ARG A 111 7.92 6.82 10.39
N LEU A 112 7.23 7.05 9.27
CA LEU A 112 6.49 8.27 8.97
C LEU A 112 4.99 8.09 9.07
N GLY A 113 4.53 6.83 9.11
CA GLY A 113 3.12 6.55 9.16
C GLY A 113 2.53 6.88 10.52
N TYR A 114 1.31 7.38 10.49
CA TYR A 114 0.47 7.48 11.67
C TYR A 114 -0.84 6.74 11.39
N LEU A 115 -1.40 6.15 12.44
CA LEU A 115 -2.65 5.41 12.36
C LEU A 115 -3.80 6.40 12.56
N ASN A 116 -4.80 6.40 11.66
CA ASN A 116 -6.01 7.18 11.92
C ASN A 116 -6.71 6.63 13.19
N GLU A 117 -6.97 7.50 14.17
CA GLU A 117 -7.58 7.18 15.48
C GLU A 117 -9.01 6.61 15.40
N HIS A 118 -9.65 6.58 14.23
CA HIS A 118 -11.02 6.10 14.05
C HIS A 118 -11.19 4.57 14.18
N LEU A 119 -10.30 3.89 14.90
CA LEU A 119 -10.14 2.43 14.93
C LEU A 119 -10.28 1.77 16.30
N GLU A 120 -10.89 2.42 17.31
CA GLU A 120 -11.17 1.69 18.54
C GLU A 120 -12.26 0.61 18.39
N ILE A 121 -13.21 0.68 17.45
CA ILE A 121 -14.31 -0.31 17.41
C ILE A 121 -14.80 -0.58 15.98
N GLN A 122 -14.12 -1.48 15.27
CA GLN A 122 -14.80 -2.45 14.42
C GLN A 122 -14.34 -3.85 14.83
N ARG A 123 -14.60 -4.18 16.10
CA ARG A 123 -14.66 -5.58 16.52
C ARG A 123 -15.83 -6.19 15.76
N PRO A 124 -15.68 -7.34 15.07
CA PRO A 124 -16.82 -7.98 14.45
C PRO A 124 -17.86 -8.24 15.53
N GLN A 125 -19.05 -7.69 15.38
CA GLN A 125 -20.22 -8.24 16.04
C GLN A 125 -20.41 -9.60 15.39
N HIS A 126 -19.83 -10.63 16.00
CA HIS A 126 -20.30 -11.98 15.76
C HIS A 126 -21.74 -11.98 16.23
N SER A 127 -22.69 -11.79 15.31
CA SER A 127 -24.06 -12.20 15.55
C SER A 127 -23.97 -13.71 15.79
N LYS A 128 -24.30 -14.07 17.02
CA LYS A 128 -24.85 -15.37 17.31
C LYS A 128 -26.16 -15.41 16.52
N ASP A 129 -26.21 -16.23 15.48
CA ASP A 129 -27.45 -16.79 15.00
C ASP A 129 -27.15 -18.26 14.69
N ASP A 130 -28.08 -19.09 15.15
CA ASP A 130 -28.04 -20.54 15.33
C ASP A 130 -27.82 -21.36 14.04
#